data_AF-A0A6B9FRE6-F1
#
_entry.id   AF-A0A6B9FRE6-F1
#
_cell.length_a   1.000
_cell.length_b   1.000
_cell.length_c   1.000
_cell.angle_alpha   90.00
_cell.angle_beta   90.00
_cell.angle_gamma   90.00
#
_symmetry.space_group_name_H-M   'P 1'
#
loop_
_entity.id
_entity.type
_entity.pdbx_description
1 polymer ?
#
loop_
_entity_poly.entity_id
_entity_poly.type
_entity_poly.pdbx_seq_one_letter_code
_entity_poly.pdbx_strand_id
1 'polypeptide(L)' 'MRSLILAVSVIAIAVPASAQAPNRGNADLQTNCAGDAIAFCAGIDPNSPQMDACFKRNMSQMSPNCRRAIDAYERAGSK' A
#
# COMPACT_ATOMS: atom_id res chain seq x y z
N MET A 1 34.90 -31.28 -37.57
CA MET A 1 34.02 -32.10 -36.72
C MET A 1 33.36 -31.16 -35.71
N ARG A 2 32.04 -31.01 -35.82
CA ARG A 2 31.20 -30.08 -35.06
C ARG A 2 30.92 -30.68 -33.68
N SER A 3 31.14 -29.92 -32.62
CA SER A 3 30.49 -30.01 -31.29
C SER A 3 30.90 -28.72 -30.54
N LEU A 4 30.29 -27.56 -30.75
CA LEU A 4 28.98 -27.08 -30.29
C LEU A 4 28.73 -27.22 -28.76
N ILE A 5 28.83 -26.05 -28.11
CA ILE A 5 27.90 -25.46 -27.12
C ILE A 5 28.22 -25.66 -25.62
N LEU A 6 28.84 -24.60 -25.07
CA LEU A 6 28.50 -23.84 -23.85
C LEU A 6 27.48 -24.46 -22.87
N ALA A 7 27.92 -24.81 -21.67
CA ALA A 7 27.05 -24.95 -20.50
C ALA A 7 27.31 -23.78 -19.54
N VAL A 8 26.71 -22.62 -19.83
CA VAL A 8 26.59 -21.52 -18.84
C VAL A 8 25.42 -21.90 -17.93
N SER A 9 25.73 -22.38 -16.73
CA SER A 9 24.74 -22.65 -15.69
C SER A 9 24.18 -21.33 -15.17
N VAL A 10 23.06 -20.89 -15.75
CA VAL A 10 22.33 -19.72 -15.28
C VAL A 10 21.62 -20.09 -13.96
N ILE A 11 22.09 -19.51 -12.87
CA ILE A 11 21.43 -19.57 -11.55
C ILE A 11 20.17 -18.70 -11.65
N ALA A 12 19.00 -19.33 -11.71
CA ALA A 12 17.72 -18.65 -11.63
C ALA A 12 17.37 -18.38 -10.15
N ILE A 13 17.74 -17.21 -9.64
CA ILE A 13 17.20 -16.69 -8.38
C ILE A 13 15.76 -16.20 -8.61
N ALA A 14 14.78 -16.94 -8.09
CA ALA A 14 13.39 -16.52 -8.04
C ALA A 14 13.22 -15.44 -6.97
N VAL A 15 13.14 -14.18 -7.38
CA VAL A 15 12.69 -13.07 -6.54
C VAL A 15 11.16 -13.08 -6.50
N PRO A 16 10.49 -13.19 -5.33
CA PRO A 16 9.06 -13.00 -5.25
C PRO A 16 8.78 -11.51 -5.42
N ALA A 17 8.42 -11.10 -6.63
CA ALA A 17 7.89 -9.77 -6.89
C ALA A 17 6.43 -9.73 -6.44
N SER A 18 6.17 -9.58 -5.14
CA SER A 18 4.87 -9.08 -4.69
C SER A 18 4.85 -7.56 -4.86
N ALA A 19 4.86 -7.10 -6.11
CA ALA A 19 4.55 -5.73 -6.49
C ALA A 19 3.03 -5.54 -6.45
N GLN A 20 2.46 -5.66 -5.26
CA GLN A 20 1.12 -5.15 -5.02
C GLN A 20 1.34 -3.65 -4.81
N ALA A 21 1.20 -2.85 -5.87
CA ALA A 21 1.02 -1.42 -5.67
C ALA A 21 -0.14 -1.29 -4.68
N PRO A 22 0.07 -0.65 -3.51
CA PRO A 22 -0.95 -0.67 -2.48
C PRO A 22 -2.14 0.12 -2.99
N ASN A 23 -3.15 -0.62 -3.43
CA ASN A 23 -4.38 -0.05 -3.93
C ASN A 23 -4.98 0.78 -2.78
N ARG A 24 -5.38 2.03 -3.05
CA ARG A 24 -5.89 2.95 -2.00
C ARG A 24 -7.07 2.37 -1.23
N GLY A 25 -7.86 1.54 -1.91
CA GLY A 25 -8.86 0.67 -1.30
C GLY A 25 -8.26 -0.53 -0.54
N ASN A 26 -7.16 -0.33 0.19
CA ASN A 26 -6.62 -1.41 1.00
C ASN A 26 -7.61 -1.71 2.13
N ALA A 27 -7.90 -3.00 2.31
CA ALA A 27 -8.89 -3.47 3.28
C ALA A 27 -8.55 -3.03 4.70
N ASP A 28 -7.25 -2.85 5.01
CA ASP A 28 -6.79 -2.42 6.33
C ASP A 28 -7.22 -0.99 6.65
N LEU A 29 -7.07 -0.04 5.74
CA LEU A 29 -7.55 1.34 5.91
C LEU A 29 -9.06 1.37 6.00
N GLN A 30 -9.77 0.66 5.13
CA GLN A 30 -11.23 0.61 5.19
C GLN A 30 -11.72 0.06 6.53
N THR A 31 -11.04 -0.97 7.07
CA THR A 31 -11.41 -1.60 8.34
C THR A 31 -11.05 -0.71 9.54
N ASN A 32 -9.83 -0.20 9.58
CA ASN A 32 -9.32 0.52 10.75
C ASN A 32 -9.73 2.00 10.78
N CYS A 33 -10.07 2.59 9.64
CA CYS A 33 -10.40 4.00 9.52
C CYS A 33 -11.88 4.28 9.21
N ALA A 34 -12.76 3.28 9.05
CA ALA A 34 -14.17 3.55 8.69
C ALA A 34 -14.85 4.61 9.58
N GLY A 35 -14.76 4.45 10.90
CA GLY A 35 -15.37 5.40 11.85
C GLY A 35 -14.75 6.80 11.77
N ASP A 36 -13.42 6.88 11.74
CA ASP A 36 -12.69 8.15 11.63
C ASP A 36 -12.92 8.83 10.28
N ALA A 37 -13.03 8.06 9.20
CA ALA A 37 -13.33 8.53 7.86
C ALA A 37 -14.72 9.16 7.80
N ILE A 38 -15.73 8.52 8.42
CA ILE A 38 -17.08 9.09 8.52
C ILE A 38 -17.07 10.37 9.36
N ALA A 39 -16.32 10.40 10.47
CA ALA A 39 -16.28 11.54 11.37
C ALA A 39 -15.56 12.76 10.79
N PHE A 40 -14.44 12.56 10.08
CA PHE A 40 -13.53 13.64 9.68
C PHE A 40 -13.42 13.86 8.16
N CYS A 41 -13.85 12.89 7.35
CA CYS A 41 -13.62 12.84 5.90
C CYS A 41 -14.87 12.46 5.09
N ALA A 42 -16.08 12.61 5.66
CA ALA A 42 -17.32 12.28 4.98
C ALA A 42 -17.45 13.00 3.62
N GLY A 43 -18.01 12.28 2.64
CA GLY A 43 -18.23 12.81 1.28
C GLY A 43 -17.01 12.77 0.37
N ILE A 44 -15.85 12.31 0.86
CA ILE A 44 -14.67 12.06 0.04
C ILE A 44 -14.70 10.61 -0.44
N ASP A 45 -14.44 10.40 -1.73
CA ASP A 45 -14.29 9.04 -2.28
C ASP A 45 -13.07 8.36 -1.61
N PRO A 46 -13.24 7.20 -0.97
CA PRO A 46 -12.19 6.55 -0.18
C PRO A 46 -11.02 6.04 -1.02
N ASN A 47 -11.17 5.90 -2.34
CA ASN A 47 -10.12 5.49 -3.27
C ASN A 47 -9.42 6.70 -3.92
N SER A 48 -9.91 7.92 -3.66
CA SER A 48 -9.37 9.13 -4.25
C SER A 48 -8.13 9.68 -3.51
N PRO A 49 -7.23 10.42 -4.19
CA PRO A 49 -6.12 11.10 -3.53
C PRO A 49 -6.56 12.16 -2.50
N GLN A 50 -7.80 12.66 -2.59
CA GLN A 50 -8.34 13.61 -1.61
C GLN A 50 -8.51 12.96 -0.23
N MET A 51 -8.69 11.63 -0.17
CA MET A 51 -8.80 10.91 1.09
C MET A 51 -7.49 10.96 1.89
N ASP A 52 -6.36 10.77 1.22
CA ASP A 52 -5.03 10.88 1.85
C ASP A 52 -4.81 12.27 2.44
N ALA A 53 -5.19 13.31 1.70
CA ALA A 53 -5.07 14.69 2.17
C ALA A 53 -5.94 14.92 3.41
N CYS A 54 -7.15 14.35 3.44
CA CYS A 54 -8.02 14.42 4.60
C CYS A 54 -7.44 13.71 5.83
N PHE A 55 -6.90 12.50 5.62
CA PHE A 55 -6.23 11.74 6.68
C PHE A 55 -5.03 12.49 7.24
N LYS A 56 -4.16 13.05 6.38
CA LYS A 56 -3.01 13.86 6.82
C LYS A 56 -3.42 15.07 7.64
N ARG A 57 -4.46 15.79 7.23
CA ARG A 57 -4.97 16.96 7.95
C ARG A 57 -5.52 16.61 9.34
N ASN A 58 -6.17 15.45 9.47
CA ASN A 58 -6.88 15.05 10.69
C ASN A 58 -6.12 14.02 11.55
N MET A 59 -4.89 13.63 11.17
CA MET A 59 -4.13 12.53 11.77
C MET A 59 -4.07 12.58 13.30
N SER A 60 -3.89 13.78 13.88
CA SER A 60 -3.87 13.98 15.34
C SER A 60 -5.20 13.67 16.05
N GLN A 61 -6.33 13.85 15.35
CA GLN A 61 -7.68 13.64 15.87
C GLN A 61 -8.19 12.21 15.65
N MET A 62 -7.57 11.47 14.73
CA MET A 62 -7.97 10.10 14.41
C MET A 62 -7.63 9.11 15.52
N SER A 63 -8.35 7.98 15.53
CA SER A 63 -8.08 6.90 16.46
C SER A 63 -6.63 6.36 16.33
N PRO A 64 -6.03 5.83 17.41
CA PRO A 64 -4.71 5.23 17.35
C PRO A 64 -4.61 4.05 16.35
N ASN A 65 -5.71 3.32 16.14
CA ASN A 65 -5.76 2.21 15.17
C ASN A 65 -5.68 2.75 13.74
N CYS A 66 -6.52 3.71 13.38
CA CYS A 66 -6.49 4.31 12.05
C CYS A 66 -5.14 4.96 11.73
N ARG A 67 -4.56 5.70 12.69
CA ARG A 67 -3.22 6.27 12.54
C ARG A 67 -2.18 5.22 12.17
N ARG A 68 -2.14 4.10 12.90
CA ARG A 68 -1.20 3.00 12.61
C ARG A 68 -1.43 2.39 11.23
N ALA A 69 -2.67 2.26 10.79
CA ALA A 69 -3.00 1.72 9.48
C ALA A 69 -2.54 2.68 8.36
N ILE A 70 -2.74 3.99 8.50
CA ILE A 70 -2.22 5.02 7.58
C ILE A 70 -0.69 4.94 7.51
N ASP A 71 -0.05 4.90 8.66
CA ASP A 71 1.40 4.76 8.79
C ASP A 71 1.96 3.50 8.10
N ALA A 72 1.26 2.37 8.20
CA ALA A 72 1.64 1.13 7.54
C ALA A 72 1.43 1.23 6.02
N TYR A 73 0.30 1.81 5.60
CA TYR A 73 -0.03 2.03 4.21
C TYR A 73 1.01 2.92 3.51
N GLU A 74 1.41 4.04 4.13
CA GLU A 74 2.42 4.95 3.58
C GLU A 74 3.79 4.27 3.42
N ARG A 75 4.18 3.40 4.35
CA ARG A 75 5.43 2.62 4.27
C ARG A 75 5.38 1.55 3.18
N ALA A 76 4.21 0.98 2.92
CA ALA A 76 4.02 0.00 1.85
C ALA A 76 3.97 0.64 0.46
N GLY A 77 3.54 1.91 0.36
CA GLY A 77 3.25 2.60 -0.91
C GLY A 77 4.16 3.74 -1.30
N SER A 78 5.08 4.15 -0.45
CA SER A 78 6.07 5.18 -0.78
C SER A 78 7.32 4.55 -1.38
N LYS A 79 7.23 4.19 -2.67
CA LYS A 79 8.37 4.12 -3.57
C LYS A 79 8.04 4.80 -4.88
#